data_AF-A0A967T4Y9-F1
#
_entry.id   AF-A0A967T4Y9-F1
#
_cell.length_a   1.000
_cell.length_b   1.000
_cell.length_c   1.000
_cell.angle_alpha   90.00
_cell.angle_beta   90.00
_cell.angle_gamma   90.00
#
_symmetry.space_group_name_H-M   'P 1'
#
loop_
_entity.id
_entity.type
_entity.pdbx_description
1 polymer ?
#
loop_
_entity_poly.entity_id
_entity_poly.type
_entity_poly.pdbx_seq_one_letter_code
_entity_poly.pdbx_strand_id
1 'polypeptide(L)' 'MAEIIEFKCPHCQTNLKAGTDLSGQTGRCPNCKKDITVPEKETQSPSGKKDTSKK' A
#
# COMPACT_ATOMS: atom_id res chain seq x y z
N MET A 1 2.89 -8.10 -20.43
CA MET A 1 3.98 -7.79 -19.49
C MET A 1 3.31 -7.55 -18.14
N ALA A 2 3.73 -8.21 -17.07
CA ALA A 2 3.05 -8.11 -15.78
C ALA A 2 3.47 -6.81 -15.08
N GLU A 3 2.60 -5.81 -15.06
CA GLU A 3 2.81 -4.62 -14.26
C GLU A 3 2.49 -4.94 -12.80
N ILE A 4 3.50 -4.77 -11.95
CA ILE A 4 3.40 -4.93 -10.51
C ILE A 4 3.53 -3.56 -9.84
N ILE A 5 2.93 -3.44 -8.67
CA ILE A 5 2.85 -2.25 -7.84
C ILE A 5 3.43 -2.65 -6.49
N GLU A 6 4.30 -1.82 -5.94
CA GLU A 6 4.86 -2.03 -4.62
C GLU A 6 4.16 -1.11 -3.64
N PHE A 7 3.71 -1.66 -2.52
CA PHE A 7 3.03 -0.89 -1.47
C PHE A 7 3.34 -1.49 -0.10
N LYS A 8 3.23 -0.67 0.95
CA LYS A 8 3.45 -1.13 2.32
C LYS A 8 2.12 -1.47 2.99
N CYS A 9 2.08 -2.62 3.68
CA CYS A 9 0.92 -2.97 4.49
C CYS A 9 0.75 -1.98 5.66
N PRO A 10 -0.45 -1.41 5.90
CA PRO A 10 -0.66 -0.47 7.00
C PRO A 10 -0.58 -1.13 8.40
N HIS A 11 -0.72 -2.46 8.48
CA HIS A 11 -0.72 -3.18 9.76
C HIS A 11 0.67 -3.63 10.20
N CYS A 12 1.45 -4.24 9.30
CA CYS A 12 2.76 -4.79 9.61
C CYS A 12 3.91 -4.05 8.92
N GLN A 13 3.61 -3.03 8.11
CA GLN A 13 4.59 -2.22 7.38
C GLN A 13 5.52 -3.03 6.46
N THR A 14 5.10 -4.25 6.09
CA THR A 14 5.85 -5.08 5.14
C THR A 14 5.69 -4.54 3.72
N ASN A 15 6.76 -4.61 2.93
CA ASN A 15 6.69 -4.37 1.49
C ASN A 15 5.96 -5.53 0.81
N LEU A 16 4.91 -5.21 0.06
CA LEU A 16 4.14 -6.13 -0.76
C LEU A 16 4.18 -5.68 -2.21
N LYS A 17 4.08 -6.66 -3.09
CA LYS A 17 4.02 -6.47 -4.55
C LYS A 17 2.73 -7.12 -5.05
N ALA A 18 1.87 -6.34 -5.68
CA ALA A 18 0.61 -6.81 -6.28
C ALA A 18 0.54 -6.39 -7.74
N GLY A 19 -0.16 -7.16 -8.58
CA GLY A 19 -0.40 -6.77 -9.97
C GLY A 19 -1.26 -5.50 -10.05
N THR A 20 -1.09 -4.70 -11.11
CA THR A 20 -1.98 -3.56 -11.38
C THR A 20 -3.44 -3.98 -11.51
N ASP A 21 -3.71 -5.19 -12.00
CA ASP A 21 -5.06 -5.78 -12.09
C ASP A 21 -5.76 -5.93 -10.73
N LEU A 22 -4.98 -6.02 -9.65
CA LEU A 22 -5.46 -6.09 -8.28
C LEU A 22 -5.51 -4.71 -7.61
N SER A 23 -5.18 -3.64 -8.33
CA SER A 23 -5.27 -2.27 -7.81
C SER A 23 -6.72 -1.90 -7.49
N GLY A 24 -6.96 -1.31 -6.32
CA GLY A 24 -8.30 -0.99 -5.84
C GLY A 24 -9.05 -2.19 -5.23
N GLN A 25 -8.51 -3.41 -5.33
CA GLN A 25 -9.11 -4.59 -4.70
C GLN A 25 -8.63 -4.80 -3.26
N THR A 26 -9.49 -5.41 -2.45
CA THR A 26 -9.14 -5.89 -1.11
C THR A 26 -8.45 -7.24 -1.22
N GLY A 27 -7.19 -7.29 -0.83
CA GLY A 27 -6.39 -8.50 -0.74
C GLY A 27 -6.12 -8.90 0.71
N ARG A 28 -5.67 -10.12 0.92
CA ARG A 28 -5.19 -10.59 2.23
C ARG A 28 -3.66 -10.54 2.27
N CYS A 29 -3.10 -9.88 3.27
CA CYS A 29 -1.65 -9.80 3.43
C CYS A 29 -1.06 -11.20 3.71
N PRO A 30 -0.06 -11.68 2.96
CA PRO A 30 0.52 -13.01 3.19
C PRO A 30 1.35 -13.09 4.49
N ASN A 31 1.86 -11.95 4.98
CA ASN A 31 2.64 -11.88 6.21
C ASN A 31 1.76 -11.87 7.46
N CYS A 32 0.85 -10.90 7.56
CA CYS A 32 0.04 -10.71 8.76
C CYS A 32 -1.39 -11.26 8.64
N LYS A 33 -1.79 -11.73 7.45
CA LYS A 33 -3.10 -12.33 7.16
C LYS A 33 -4.29 -11.40 7.44
N LYS A 34 -4.04 -10.11 7.47
CA LYS A 34 -5.05 -9.05 7.59
C LYS A 34 -5.51 -8.58 6.22
N ASP A 35 -6.76 -8.16 6.16
CA ASP A 35 -7.36 -7.53 4.99
C ASP A 35 -6.66 -6.18 4.73
N ILE A 36 -6.23 -5.99 3.49
CA ILE A 36 -5.51 -4.82 3.02
C ILE A 36 -6.12 -4.37 1.69
N THR A 37 -6.31 -3.08 1.53
CA THR A 37 -6.69 -2.53 0.24
C THR A 37 -5.42 -2.23 -0.56
N VAL A 38 -5.34 -2.77 -1.77
CA VAL A 38 -4.22 -2.51 -2.68
C VAL A 38 -4.42 -1.11 -3.28
N PRO A 39 -3.54 -0.13 -3.02
CA PRO A 39 -3.71 1.22 -3.55
C PRO A 39 -3.34 1.27 -5.04
N GLU A 40 -4.23 1.78 -5.89
CA GLU A 40 -3.92 2.02 -7.29
C GLU A 40 -2.85 3.11 -7.47
N LYS A 41 -1.94 2.88 -8.41
CA LYS A 41 -0.73 3.71 -8.61
C LYS A 41 -1.01 5.14 -9.07
N GLU A 42 -2.28 5.55 -9.25
CA GLU A 42 -2.57 6.90 -9.73
C GLU A 42 -2.28 7.97 -8.66
N THR A 43 -2.21 7.62 -7.37
CA THR A 43 -1.96 8.62 -6.31
C THR A 43 -1.25 8.04 -5.08
N GLN A 44 -0.08 7.41 -5.26
CA GLN A 44 0.82 7.22 -4.11
C GLN A 44 1.58 8.51 -3.78
N SER A 45 0.85 9.53 -3.33
CA SER A 45 1.41 10.57 -2.48
C SER A 45 1.04 10.24 -1.04
N PRO A 46 1.92 9.58 -0.27
CA PRO A 46 1.75 9.49 1.17
C PRO A 46 2.05 10.86 1.77
N SER A 47 1.09 11.81 1.68
CA SER A 47 1.04 13.00 2.55
C SER A 47 0.60 12.59 3.94
N GLY A 48 1.36 11.67 4.51
CA GLY A 48 1.32 11.28 5.90
C GLY A 48 2.53 11.79 6.67
N LYS A 49 3.27 12.83 6.21
CA LYS A 49 4.27 13.61 7.00
C LYS A 49 4.53 15.02 6.43
N LYS A 50 3.77 16.01 6.89
CA LYS A 50 4.16 17.41 7.22
C LYS A 50 2.92 17.98 7.91
N ASP A 51 2.83 17.99 9.23
CA ASP A 51 3.51 18.99 10.04
C ASP A 51 3.79 18.47 11.47
N THR A 52 5.08 18.44 11.81
CA THR A 52 5.57 18.47 13.18
C THR A 52 6.47 19.69 13.23
N SER A 53 5.98 20.81 13.74
CA SER A 53 6.81 21.96 14.16
C SER A 53 5.98 22.85 15.11
N LYS A 54 5.92 22.62 16.43
CA LYS A 54 6.89 22.98 17.49
C LYS A 54 7.17 24.49 17.65
N LYS A 55 6.23 25.25 18.25
CA LYS A 55 6.38 26.00 19.52
C LYS A 55 5.08 26.69 19.89
#